data_AF-A0A974C456-F1
#
_entry.id   AF-A0A974C456-F1
#
_cell.length_a   1.000
_cell.length_b   1.000
_cell.length_c   1.000
_cell.angle_alpha   90.00
_cell.angle_beta   90.00
_cell.angle_gamma   90.00
#
_symmetry.space_group_name_H-M   'P 1'
#
loop_
_entity.id
_entity.type
_entity.pdbx_description
1 polymer ?
#
loop_
_entity_poly.entity_id
_entity_poly.type
_entity_poly.pdbx_seq_one_letter_code
_entity_poly.pdbx_strand_id
1 'polypeptide(L)'
;LYDKCSYTSHDRGWVLGIEALSDQGTRDPRYYFTLRTDRARKATTITAHRSYLPNQWVHLAVTYNGRIIKLYINGAQAATSSEQVGPIFSPLTQNCKVLMIGGNALNQNYRGYLEQFSLWKTPRSQEKIVHDMGQAVHGLSNSLPQLVLQNSFENVKRAWTPMKNGKFPQIENIYHHGSSLDTILDLPQCGQTLCDNLEVITNYNKFTSFRRPKVVRYRVVNIYDDNHENPTVTKDQIELQHQKLNEAFSKYNITWELDLLEKNDSFLRHRLILTNCDITKIGDGMCEPECNHALTGFDGGDCRHIIPSVALKKKQNGVCDMDCNIESFHFDGGDCCNPNVTDVTKTCFDPQSPH
;
A
#
# COMPACT_ATOMS: atom_id res chain seq x y z
N LEU A 1 -14.86 7.36 -17.12
CA LEU A 1 -14.65 8.30 -18.24
C LEU A 1 -15.22 7.67 -19.50
N TYR A 2 -16.09 8.34 -20.24
CA TYR A 2 -16.67 7.77 -21.47
C TYR A 2 -16.73 8.78 -22.61
N ASP A 3 -16.86 8.24 -23.83
CA ASP A 3 -17.05 9.01 -25.06
C ASP A 3 -18.53 9.39 -25.22
N LYS A 4 -18.83 10.69 -25.29
CA LYS A 4 -20.20 11.20 -25.51
C LYS A 4 -20.55 11.46 -26.97
N CYS A 5 -19.58 11.38 -27.90
CA CYS A 5 -19.82 11.59 -29.34
C CYS A 5 -20.22 10.30 -30.06
N SER A 6 -20.08 9.15 -29.40
CA SER A 6 -20.59 7.86 -29.88
C SER A 6 -22.05 7.67 -29.44
N TYR A 7 -23.01 8.09 -30.28
CA TYR A 7 -24.45 7.91 -30.01
C TYR A 7 -24.89 6.44 -29.90
N THR A 8 -24.09 5.50 -30.42
CA THR A 8 -24.44 4.08 -30.52
C THR A 8 -23.94 3.23 -29.36
N SER A 9 -22.96 3.71 -28.55
CA SER A 9 -22.46 2.91 -27.42
C SER A 9 -21.80 3.77 -26.34
N HIS A 10 -22.25 3.59 -25.10
CA HIS A 10 -21.70 4.23 -23.88
C HIS A 10 -20.55 3.44 -23.24
N ASP A 11 -20.16 2.32 -23.86
CA ASP A 11 -19.13 1.40 -23.38
C ASP A 11 -17.72 1.80 -23.85
N ARG A 12 -17.56 2.88 -24.62
CA ARG A 12 -16.27 3.42 -25.05
C ARG A 12 -15.66 4.29 -23.95
N GLY A 13 -14.41 4.01 -23.60
CA GLY A 13 -13.73 4.63 -22.46
C GLY A 13 -13.45 3.61 -21.36
N TRP A 14 -13.50 4.05 -20.11
CA TRP A 14 -13.20 3.21 -18.97
C TRP A 14 -14.07 3.48 -17.75
N VAL A 15 -14.25 2.44 -16.95
CA VAL A 15 -14.99 2.45 -15.69
C VAL A 15 -14.16 1.71 -14.64
N LEU A 16 -14.07 2.28 -13.44
CA LEU A 16 -13.54 1.66 -12.24
C LEU A 16 -14.68 1.60 -11.23
N GLY A 17 -14.88 0.46 -10.58
CA GLY A 17 -15.96 0.31 -9.62
C GLY A 17 -15.90 -0.98 -8.83
N ILE A 18 -17.03 -1.30 -8.22
CA ILE A 18 -17.25 -2.53 -7.46
C ILE A 18 -18.41 -3.27 -8.12
N GLU A 19 -18.24 -4.56 -8.40
CA GLU A 19 -19.28 -5.42 -8.95
C GLU A 19 -19.37 -6.72 -8.15
N ALA A 20 -20.58 -7.27 -8.01
CA ALA A 20 -20.75 -8.59 -7.42
C ALA A 20 -20.57 -9.65 -8.51
N LEU A 21 -19.57 -10.52 -8.35
CA LEU A 21 -19.53 -11.76 -9.11
C LEU A 21 -20.63 -12.68 -8.55
N SER A 22 -21.47 -13.20 -9.43
CA SER A 22 -22.56 -14.10 -9.07
C SER A 22 -22.30 -15.47 -9.68
N ASP A 23 -21.61 -16.32 -8.93
CA ASP A 23 -21.62 -17.76 -9.16
C ASP A 23 -22.53 -18.40 -8.11
N GLN A 24 -23.69 -18.91 -8.53
CA GLN A 24 -24.55 -19.78 -7.72
C GLN A 24 -25.02 -19.22 -6.36
N GLY A 25 -25.36 -17.93 -6.28
CA GLY A 25 -26.14 -17.37 -5.17
C GLY A 25 -25.35 -16.69 -4.05
N THR A 26 -24.03 -16.82 -4.02
CA THR A 26 -23.17 -15.96 -3.19
C THR A 26 -22.77 -14.72 -3.99
N ARG A 27 -23.02 -13.53 -3.42
CA ARG A 27 -22.56 -12.26 -3.99
C ARG A 27 -21.17 -11.98 -3.45
N ASP A 28 -20.15 -12.11 -4.28
CA ASP A 28 -18.77 -11.76 -3.94
C ASP A 28 -18.43 -10.41 -4.59
N PRO A 29 -18.60 -9.28 -3.87
CA PRO A 29 -18.26 -7.97 -4.41
C PRO A 29 -16.74 -7.87 -4.61
N ARG A 30 -16.30 -7.38 -5.76
CA ARG A 30 -14.88 -7.18 -6.07
C ARG A 30 -14.66 -5.87 -6.80
N TYR A 31 -13.48 -5.30 -6.64
CA TYR A 31 -13.05 -4.17 -7.47
C TYR A 31 -12.83 -4.63 -8.91
N TYR A 32 -13.33 -3.86 -9.87
CA TYR A 32 -13.15 -4.15 -11.28
C TYR A 32 -12.76 -2.90 -12.06
N PHE A 33 -12.10 -3.13 -13.19
CA PHE A 33 -11.84 -2.10 -14.17
C PHE A 33 -12.22 -2.59 -15.56
N THR A 34 -13.07 -1.82 -16.24
CA THR A 34 -13.48 -2.07 -17.62
C THR A 34 -12.87 -1.02 -18.53
N LEU A 35 -12.28 -1.46 -19.64
CA LEU A 35 -11.74 -0.60 -20.69
C LEU A 35 -12.21 -1.07 -22.07
N ARG A 36 -12.64 -0.11 -22.90
CA ARG A 36 -12.80 -0.29 -24.34
C ARG A 36 -12.02 0.79 -25.07
N THR A 37 -11.01 0.38 -25.80
CA THR A 37 -10.25 1.24 -26.71
C THR A 37 -11.04 1.57 -27.98
N ASP A 38 -10.64 2.62 -28.68
CA ASP A 38 -11.38 3.18 -29.83
C ASP A 38 -11.70 2.13 -30.91
N ARG A 39 -10.73 1.28 -31.22
CA ARG A 39 -10.84 0.24 -32.26
C ARG A 39 -11.34 -1.10 -31.75
N ALA A 40 -11.55 -1.26 -30.44
CA ALA A 40 -11.98 -2.52 -29.86
C ALA A 40 -13.45 -2.81 -30.15
N ARG A 41 -13.74 -4.06 -30.54
CA ARG A 41 -15.11 -4.55 -30.79
C ARG A 41 -15.90 -4.74 -29.49
N LYS A 42 -15.22 -5.12 -28.41
CA LYS A 42 -15.79 -5.35 -27.08
C LYS A 42 -14.93 -4.70 -26.00
N ALA A 43 -15.54 -4.38 -24.87
CA ALA A 43 -14.82 -3.99 -23.67
C ALA A 43 -14.13 -5.21 -23.04
N THR A 44 -13.04 -4.96 -22.32
CA THR A 44 -12.37 -5.94 -21.46
C THR A 44 -12.55 -5.50 -20.02
N THR A 45 -13.04 -6.40 -19.17
CA THR A 45 -13.13 -6.21 -17.71
C THR A 45 -12.06 -7.06 -17.04
N ILE A 46 -11.28 -6.43 -16.15
CA ILE A 46 -10.41 -7.12 -15.22
C ILE A 46 -10.96 -6.96 -13.80
N THR A 47 -11.02 -8.04 -13.05
CA THR A 47 -11.55 -8.07 -11.69
C THR A 47 -10.43 -8.43 -10.73
N ALA A 48 -10.37 -7.76 -9.59
CA ALA A 48 -9.39 -8.05 -8.56
C ALA A 48 -9.52 -9.50 -8.06
N HIS A 49 -8.40 -10.12 -7.71
CA HIS A 49 -8.43 -11.44 -7.09
C HIS A 49 -8.93 -11.41 -5.63
N ARG A 50 -8.89 -10.25 -4.96
CA ARG A 50 -9.38 -10.06 -3.59
C ARG A 50 -10.84 -9.60 -3.57
N SER A 51 -11.59 -10.09 -2.59
CA SER A 51 -12.94 -9.61 -2.27
C SER A 51 -12.91 -8.18 -1.72
N TYR A 52 -13.97 -7.43 -2.02
CA TYR A 52 -14.20 -6.10 -1.48
C TYR A 52 -14.56 -6.19 0.00
N LEU A 53 -13.86 -5.39 0.82
CA LEU A 53 -14.16 -5.23 2.23
C LEU A 53 -14.85 -3.87 2.45
N PRO A 54 -16.09 -3.84 2.96
CA PRO A 54 -16.79 -2.59 3.24
C PRO A 54 -16.17 -1.84 4.43
N ASN A 55 -16.38 -0.52 4.47
CA ASN A 55 -15.99 0.37 5.57
C ASN A 55 -14.47 0.44 5.84
N GLN A 56 -13.66 0.22 4.81
CA GLN A 56 -12.21 0.37 4.87
C GLN A 56 -11.72 1.31 3.77
N TRP A 57 -10.68 2.10 4.06
CA TRP A 57 -9.99 2.86 3.03
C TRP A 57 -9.11 1.95 2.20
N VAL A 58 -9.20 2.15 0.89
CA VAL A 58 -8.43 1.40 -0.08
C VAL A 58 -7.91 2.38 -1.12
N HIS A 59 -6.61 2.32 -1.37
CA HIS A 59 -6.02 3.02 -2.49
C HIS A 59 -6.13 2.17 -3.75
N LEU A 60 -6.93 2.63 -4.72
CA LEU A 60 -7.10 1.99 -6.03
C LEU A 60 -6.33 2.75 -7.10
N ALA A 61 -5.51 2.04 -7.87
CA ALA A 61 -4.84 2.61 -9.04
C ALA A 61 -4.98 1.70 -10.27
N VAL A 62 -5.16 2.31 -11.44
CA VAL A 62 -5.18 1.60 -12.72
C VAL A 62 -4.20 2.25 -13.68
N THR A 63 -3.41 1.43 -14.35
CA THR A 63 -2.47 1.88 -15.38
C THR A 63 -2.82 1.24 -16.71
N TYR A 64 -2.67 2.02 -17.78
CA TYR A 64 -2.79 1.53 -19.15
C TYR A 64 -1.72 2.19 -20.01
N ASN A 65 -0.86 1.37 -20.63
CA ASN A 65 0.25 1.85 -21.47
C ASN A 65 -0.02 1.76 -22.99
N GLY A 66 -1.28 1.58 -23.38
CA GLY A 66 -1.65 1.33 -24.79
C GLY A 66 -1.66 -0.15 -25.18
N ARG A 67 -1.27 -1.06 -24.27
CA ARG A 67 -1.34 -2.52 -24.49
C ARG A 67 -1.70 -3.32 -23.25
N ILE A 68 -1.11 -2.97 -22.11
CA ILE A 68 -1.27 -3.69 -20.84
C ILE A 68 -2.07 -2.82 -19.88
N ILE A 69 -3.12 -3.40 -19.33
CA ILE A 69 -3.92 -2.86 -18.23
C ILE A 69 -3.42 -3.50 -16.94
N LYS A 70 -3.19 -2.73 -15.89
CA LYS A 70 -2.93 -3.25 -14.54
C LYS A 70 -3.79 -2.55 -13.52
N LEU A 71 -4.44 -3.32 -12.65
CA LEU A 71 -5.19 -2.86 -11.49
C LEU A 71 -4.35 -3.10 -10.25
N TYR A 72 -4.27 -2.10 -9.37
CA TYR A 72 -3.54 -2.12 -8.11
C TYR A 72 -4.49 -1.79 -6.95
N ILE A 73 -4.29 -2.50 -5.84
CA ILE A 73 -4.99 -2.29 -4.56
C ILE A 73 -3.89 -2.11 -3.51
N ASN A 74 -3.90 -0.98 -2.80
CA ASN A 74 -2.90 -0.63 -1.77
C ASN A 74 -1.44 -0.81 -2.28
N GLY A 75 -1.19 -0.44 -3.53
CA GLY A 75 0.14 -0.54 -4.17
C GLY A 75 0.51 -1.93 -4.70
N ALA A 76 -0.24 -2.99 -4.38
CA ALA A 76 -0.04 -4.34 -4.88
C ALA A 76 -0.84 -4.60 -6.16
N GLN A 77 -0.24 -5.27 -7.16
CA GLN A 77 -0.93 -5.59 -8.41
C GLN A 77 -2.02 -6.65 -8.17
N ALA A 78 -3.28 -6.30 -8.39
CA ALA A 78 -4.43 -7.16 -8.15
C ALA A 78 -4.94 -7.87 -9.41
N ALA A 79 -4.78 -7.28 -10.60
CA ALA A 79 -5.16 -7.88 -11.88
C ALA A 79 -4.37 -7.28 -13.06
N THR A 80 -4.31 -8.01 -14.17
CA THR A 80 -3.64 -7.58 -15.41
C THR A 80 -4.34 -8.14 -16.65
N SER A 81 -4.31 -7.41 -17.77
CA SER A 81 -4.79 -7.89 -19.07
C SER A 81 -4.04 -7.22 -20.22
N SER A 82 -3.99 -7.89 -21.37
CA SER A 82 -3.40 -7.39 -22.61
C SER A 82 -4.34 -7.42 -23.81
N GLU A 83 -5.65 -7.58 -23.58
CA GLU A 83 -6.65 -7.72 -24.65
C GLU A 83 -6.97 -6.40 -25.38
N GLN A 84 -6.76 -5.25 -24.73
CA GLN A 84 -7.06 -3.92 -25.27
C GLN A 84 -5.79 -3.27 -25.84
N VAL A 85 -5.85 -2.79 -27.07
CA VAL A 85 -4.69 -2.23 -27.78
C VAL A 85 -5.01 -0.87 -28.39
N GLY A 86 -4.08 0.06 -28.24
CA GLY A 86 -4.13 1.37 -28.88
C GLY A 86 -4.75 2.48 -28.03
N PRO A 87 -5.09 3.61 -28.64
CA PRO A 87 -5.63 4.75 -27.90
C PRO A 87 -7.05 4.48 -27.39
N ILE A 88 -7.36 5.01 -26.21
CA ILE A 88 -8.71 4.93 -25.63
C ILE A 88 -9.71 5.72 -26.48
N PHE A 89 -9.29 6.86 -27.03
CA PHE A 89 -10.11 7.74 -27.85
C PHE A 89 -9.38 8.06 -29.16
N SER A 90 -10.12 8.11 -30.27
CA SER A 90 -9.59 8.61 -31.53
C SER A 90 -9.28 10.11 -31.45
N PRO A 91 -8.46 10.66 -32.37
CA PRO A 91 -8.28 12.10 -32.51
C PRO A 91 -9.60 12.87 -32.69
N LEU A 92 -10.60 12.23 -33.33
CA LEU A 92 -11.91 12.83 -33.59
C LEU A 92 -12.79 12.91 -32.33
N THR A 93 -12.68 11.93 -31.43
CA THR A 93 -13.49 11.88 -30.20
C THR A 93 -12.75 12.37 -28.96
N GLN A 94 -11.50 12.82 -29.11
CA GLN A 94 -10.67 13.27 -27.99
C GLN A 94 -11.25 14.48 -27.24
N ASN A 95 -12.05 15.32 -27.89
CA ASN A 95 -12.70 16.46 -27.24
C ASN A 95 -14.09 16.10 -26.65
N CYS A 96 -14.56 14.88 -26.87
CA CYS A 96 -15.89 14.41 -26.51
C CYS A 96 -15.87 13.48 -25.28
N LYS A 97 -15.22 13.89 -24.19
CA LYS A 97 -15.06 13.03 -23.00
C LYS A 97 -15.83 13.56 -21.82
N VAL A 98 -16.46 12.66 -21.07
CA VAL A 98 -17.11 12.98 -19.79
C VAL A 98 -16.50 12.10 -18.71
N LEU A 99 -15.97 12.75 -17.67
CA LEU A 99 -15.54 12.09 -16.45
C LEU A 99 -16.66 12.19 -15.42
N MET A 100 -17.08 11.05 -14.91
CA MET A 100 -18.04 10.96 -13.81
C MET A 100 -17.35 10.31 -12.62
N ILE A 101 -17.69 10.78 -11.43
CA ILE A 101 -17.28 10.24 -10.13
C ILE A 101 -18.56 10.10 -9.28
N GLY A 102 -18.59 9.08 -8.42
CA GLY A 102 -19.76 8.80 -7.57
C GLY A 102 -20.88 7.97 -8.23
N GLY A 103 -20.69 7.52 -9.47
CA GLY A 103 -21.64 6.66 -10.16
C GLY A 103 -21.51 6.70 -11.68
N ASN A 104 -22.51 6.17 -12.37
CA ASN A 104 -22.58 6.18 -13.83
C ASN A 104 -23.92 6.66 -14.39
N ALA A 105 -23.98 6.76 -15.73
CA ALA A 105 -25.16 7.17 -16.48
C ALA A 105 -26.32 6.15 -16.39
N LEU A 106 -26.04 4.87 -16.09
CA LEU A 106 -27.02 3.80 -15.94
C LEU A 106 -27.66 3.74 -14.54
N ASN A 107 -27.55 4.83 -13.79
CA ASN A 107 -28.08 4.97 -12.45
C ASN A 107 -27.48 4.08 -11.36
N GLN A 108 -26.29 3.50 -11.59
CA GLN A 108 -25.53 2.84 -10.54
C GLN A 108 -24.73 3.90 -9.77
N ASN A 109 -25.04 4.07 -8.49
CA ASN A 109 -24.42 5.07 -7.63
C ASN A 109 -23.44 4.40 -6.67
N TYR A 110 -22.30 5.05 -6.46
CA TYR A 110 -21.38 4.65 -5.40
C TYR A 110 -21.86 5.21 -4.07
N ARG A 111 -21.84 4.36 -3.03
CA ARG A 111 -22.16 4.74 -1.66
C ARG A 111 -20.93 4.50 -0.80
N GLY A 112 -20.21 5.58 -0.50
CA GLY A 112 -18.98 5.57 0.28
C GLY A 112 -18.30 6.93 0.20
N TYR A 113 -17.08 6.99 0.74
CA TYR A 113 -16.27 8.20 0.81
C TYR A 113 -15.21 8.18 -0.29
N LEU A 114 -14.81 9.37 -0.73
CA LEU A 114 -13.69 9.59 -1.64
C LEU A 114 -12.88 10.77 -1.09
N GLU A 115 -11.58 10.57 -0.96
CA GLU A 115 -10.68 11.59 -0.42
C GLU A 115 -9.87 12.25 -1.55
N GLN A 116 -9.12 11.46 -2.31
CA GLN A 116 -8.26 11.97 -3.36
C GLN A 116 -8.53 11.28 -4.70
N PHE A 117 -8.53 12.08 -5.77
CA PHE A 117 -8.58 11.61 -7.14
C PHE A 117 -7.46 12.22 -7.97
N SER A 118 -6.69 11.37 -8.65
CA SER A 118 -5.61 11.77 -9.55
C SER A 118 -5.74 11.07 -10.90
N LEU A 119 -5.57 11.82 -11.99
CA LEU A 119 -5.56 11.32 -13.36
C LEU A 119 -4.26 11.75 -14.05
N TRP A 120 -3.59 10.78 -14.67
CA TRP A 120 -2.28 10.98 -15.30
C TRP A 120 -2.35 10.73 -16.80
N LYS A 121 -1.51 11.45 -17.55
CA LYS A 121 -1.38 11.29 -19.01
C LYS A 121 -0.58 10.04 -19.39
N THR A 122 0.27 9.56 -18.49
CA THR A 122 1.19 8.44 -18.69
C THR A 122 0.95 7.36 -17.63
N PRO A 123 1.21 6.08 -17.95
CA PRO A 123 1.15 5.02 -16.96
C PRO A 123 2.19 5.24 -15.86
N ARG A 124 1.76 5.17 -14.60
CA ARG A 124 2.65 5.23 -13.44
C ARG A 124 3.29 3.85 -13.23
N SER A 125 4.54 3.82 -12.74
CA SER A 125 5.16 2.57 -12.28
C SER A 125 4.64 2.21 -10.89
N GLN A 126 4.85 0.97 -10.43
CA GLN A 126 4.34 0.53 -9.14
C GLN A 126 5.00 1.30 -7.98
N GLU A 127 6.29 1.59 -8.09
CA GLU A 127 7.05 2.37 -7.10
C GLU A 127 6.49 3.80 -6.99
N LYS A 128 6.16 4.40 -8.14
CA LYS A 128 5.52 5.72 -8.19
C LYS A 128 4.11 5.72 -7.62
N ILE A 129 3.34 4.64 -7.83
CA ILE A 129 2.01 4.48 -7.23
C ILE A 129 2.11 4.42 -5.71
N VAL A 130 3.06 3.67 -5.16
CA VAL A 130 3.30 3.59 -3.72
C VAL A 130 3.73 4.96 -3.16
N HIS A 131 4.58 5.68 -3.88
CA HIS A 131 4.96 7.04 -3.49
C HIS A 131 3.79 8.02 -3.53
N ASP A 132 2.97 8.00 -4.60
CA ASP A 132 1.80 8.87 -4.75
C ASP A 132 0.75 8.62 -3.64
N MET A 133 0.66 7.38 -3.16
CA MET A 133 -0.20 6.99 -2.04
C MET A 133 0.26 7.60 -0.70
N GLY A 134 1.57 7.69 -0.47
CA GLY A 134 2.14 8.26 0.76
C GLY A 134 2.17 9.80 0.79
N GLN A 135 2.08 10.47 -0.37
CA GLN A 135 2.14 11.93 -0.47
C GLN A 135 0.77 12.63 -0.33
N ALA A 136 -0.27 11.93 0.12
CA ALA A 136 -1.62 12.48 0.29
C ALA A 136 -1.70 13.69 1.25
N VAL A 137 -0.64 14.03 2.00
CA VAL A 137 -0.70 14.98 3.12
C VAL A 137 0.05 16.32 2.91
N HIS A 138 0.92 16.46 1.90
CA HIS A 138 1.67 17.72 1.74
C HIS A 138 1.46 18.36 0.37
N GLY A 139 0.60 19.38 0.35
CA GLY A 139 0.35 20.30 -0.77
C GLY A 139 1.57 21.15 -1.14
N LEU A 140 2.66 20.52 -1.57
CA LEU A 140 3.81 21.21 -2.15
C LEU A 140 3.74 21.18 -3.67
N SER A 141 3.59 22.39 -4.19
CA SER A 141 3.43 22.78 -5.58
C SER A 141 4.65 22.46 -6.45
N ASN A 142 4.90 21.19 -6.75
CA ASN A 142 5.72 20.84 -7.89
C ASN A 142 4.78 20.43 -9.03
N SER A 143 4.69 21.28 -10.06
CA SER A 143 3.89 20.99 -11.25
C SER A 143 4.39 19.68 -11.88
N LEU A 144 3.71 18.58 -11.62
CA LEU A 144 4.00 17.30 -12.23
C LEU A 144 3.54 17.38 -13.70
N PRO A 145 4.44 17.42 -14.70
CA PRO A 145 4.09 17.74 -16.08
C PRO A 145 3.17 16.70 -16.76
N GLN A 146 2.96 15.55 -16.12
CA GLN A 146 2.13 14.45 -16.60
C GLN A 146 0.79 14.34 -15.87
N LEU A 147 0.56 15.13 -14.83
CA LEU A 147 -0.68 15.14 -14.06
C LEU A 147 -1.74 15.92 -14.84
N VAL A 148 -2.87 15.27 -15.14
CA VAL A 148 -3.98 15.86 -15.90
C VAL A 148 -4.97 16.52 -14.95
N LEU A 149 -5.28 15.85 -13.84
CA LEU A 149 -6.24 16.31 -12.84
C LEU A 149 -5.84 15.73 -11.48
N GLN A 150 -5.88 16.57 -10.45
CA GLN A 150 -5.83 16.16 -9.05
C GLN A 150 -6.92 16.91 -8.30
N ASN A 151 -7.62 16.22 -7.40
CA ASN A 151 -8.72 16.79 -6.64
C ASN A 151 -8.78 16.16 -5.25
N SER A 152 -8.78 16.99 -4.20
CA SER A 152 -9.00 16.60 -2.79
C SER A 152 -10.46 16.70 -2.36
N PHE A 153 -11.37 17.08 -3.27
CA PHE A 153 -12.80 17.28 -3.03
C PHE A 153 -13.18 18.32 -1.96
N GLU A 154 -12.23 19.06 -1.37
CA GLU A 154 -12.48 20.16 -0.43
C GLU A 154 -13.42 21.25 -1.00
N ASN A 155 -13.36 21.48 -2.32
CA ASN A 155 -14.26 22.40 -3.01
C ASN A 155 -14.85 21.80 -4.29
N VAL A 156 -15.74 20.83 -4.14
CA VAL A 156 -16.40 20.11 -5.24
C VAL A 156 -17.06 21.06 -6.25
N LYS A 157 -17.67 22.16 -5.77
CA LYS A 157 -18.43 23.11 -6.61
C LYS A 157 -17.56 23.85 -7.63
N ARG A 158 -16.25 23.97 -7.38
CA ARG A 158 -15.31 24.67 -8.28
C ARG A 158 -14.93 23.82 -9.50
N ALA A 159 -14.89 22.50 -9.34
CA ALA A 159 -14.35 21.58 -10.34
C ALA A 159 -15.39 20.61 -10.94
N TRP A 160 -16.55 20.45 -10.32
CA TRP A 160 -17.54 19.46 -10.71
C TRP A 160 -18.94 20.05 -10.81
N THR A 161 -19.74 19.46 -11.69
CA THR A 161 -21.18 19.77 -11.85
C THR A 161 -22.02 18.55 -11.49
N PRO A 162 -23.11 18.70 -10.72
CA PRO A 162 -23.95 17.59 -10.34
C PRO A 162 -24.71 17.06 -11.55
N MET A 163 -24.61 15.76 -11.80
CA MET A 163 -25.30 15.13 -12.93
C MET A 163 -26.73 14.69 -12.58
N LYS A 164 -27.02 14.41 -11.29
CA LYS A 164 -28.32 13.93 -10.82
C LYS A 164 -28.88 14.87 -9.76
N ASN A 165 -30.15 15.24 -9.90
CA ASN A 165 -30.95 15.97 -8.90
C ASN A 165 -30.34 17.31 -8.40
N GLY A 166 -29.30 17.84 -9.06
CA GLY A 166 -28.62 19.09 -8.69
C GLY A 166 -27.87 19.08 -7.35
N LYS A 167 -27.76 17.92 -6.66
CA LYS A 167 -27.14 17.84 -5.33
C LYS A 167 -25.68 17.42 -5.42
N PHE A 168 -24.83 18.12 -4.67
CA PHE A 168 -23.43 17.75 -4.46
C PHE A 168 -23.31 16.69 -3.35
N PRO A 169 -22.25 15.86 -3.37
CA PRO A 169 -21.93 15.00 -2.23
C PRO A 169 -21.65 15.84 -0.98
N GLN A 170 -21.87 15.25 0.19
CA GLN A 170 -21.52 15.85 1.47
C GLN A 170 -20.00 15.76 1.68
N ILE A 171 -19.41 16.83 2.20
CA ILE A 171 -18.02 16.85 2.63
C ILE A 171 -18.02 16.53 4.11
N GLU A 172 -17.34 15.46 4.49
CA GLU A 172 -17.15 15.05 5.88
C GLU A 172 -15.66 15.07 6.20
N ASN A 173 -15.29 15.70 7.31
CA ASN A 173 -13.92 15.66 7.83
C ASN A 173 -13.81 14.40 8.67
N ILE A 174 -13.25 13.34 8.10
CA ILE A 174 -13.03 12.10 8.80
C ILE A 174 -11.55 12.01 9.13
N TYR A 175 -11.24 11.92 10.42
CA TYR A 175 -9.88 11.65 10.88
C TYR A 175 -9.65 10.15 10.74
N HIS A 176 -8.83 9.77 9.76
CA HIS A 176 -8.45 8.37 9.58
C HIS A 176 -7.20 8.07 10.39
N HIS A 177 -7.31 7.14 11.34
CA HIS A 177 -6.14 6.35 11.74
C HIS A 177 -5.66 5.64 10.49
N GLY A 178 -4.37 5.84 10.18
CA GLY A 178 -3.79 5.67 8.85
C GLY A 178 -4.17 4.37 8.16
N SER A 179 -4.22 4.43 6.83
CA SER A 179 -4.35 3.25 5.99
C SER A 179 -3.28 2.23 6.37
N SER A 180 -3.68 1.19 7.10
CA SER A 180 -2.85 0.01 7.31
C SER A 180 -2.46 -0.51 5.94
N LEU A 181 -1.18 -0.43 5.60
CA LEU A 181 -0.61 -1.27 4.57
C LEU A 181 -0.77 -2.69 5.09
N ASP A 182 -1.89 -3.29 4.73
CA ASP A 182 -2.26 -4.63 5.13
C ASP A 182 -1.35 -5.62 4.40
N THR A 183 -0.12 -5.74 4.92
CA THR A 183 0.85 -6.76 4.55
C THR A 183 0.45 -8.12 5.12
N ILE A 184 -0.69 -8.20 5.80
CA ILE A 184 -1.32 -9.47 6.16
C ILE A 184 -1.64 -10.18 4.84
N LEU A 185 -0.94 -11.29 4.64
CA LEU A 185 -1.22 -12.21 3.57
C LEU A 185 -2.51 -12.94 3.95
N ASP A 186 -3.66 -12.37 3.59
CA ASP A 186 -4.94 -13.05 3.78
C ASP A 186 -4.90 -14.38 3.03
N LEU A 187 -4.92 -15.46 3.79
CA LEU A 187 -5.08 -16.79 3.25
C LEU A 187 -6.44 -16.82 2.54
N PRO A 188 -6.49 -17.09 1.22
CA PRO A 188 -7.78 -17.20 0.54
C PRO A 188 -8.61 -18.29 1.21
N GLN A 189 -9.92 -18.09 1.30
CA GLN A 189 -10.80 -19.13 1.82
C GLN A 189 -10.67 -20.39 0.95
N CYS A 190 -10.63 -21.56 1.59
CA CYS A 190 -10.57 -22.84 0.91
C CYS A 190 -11.70 -22.92 -0.15
N GLY A 191 -11.35 -23.27 -1.38
CA GLY A 191 -12.27 -23.42 -2.51
C GLY A 191 -12.22 -22.32 -3.58
N GLN A 192 -11.47 -21.23 -3.39
CA GLN A 192 -11.48 -20.09 -4.32
C GLN A 192 -10.43 -20.11 -5.42
N THR A 193 -9.34 -20.85 -5.23
CA THR A 193 -8.21 -20.89 -6.15
C THR A 193 -8.15 -22.22 -6.90
N LEU A 194 -7.40 -22.26 -8.00
CA LEU A 194 -7.05 -23.51 -8.67
C LEU A 194 -6.36 -24.51 -7.72
N CYS A 195 -5.67 -23.99 -6.69
CA CYS A 195 -5.03 -24.77 -5.64
C CYS A 195 -6.00 -25.33 -4.60
N ASP A 196 -7.31 -25.06 -4.72
CA ASP A 196 -8.37 -25.64 -3.89
C ASP A 196 -9.19 -26.71 -4.61
N ASN A 197 -9.02 -26.84 -5.93
CA ASN A 197 -9.67 -27.89 -6.69
C ASN A 197 -9.01 -29.25 -6.37
N LEU A 198 -9.78 -30.12 -5.72
CA LEU A 198 -9.32 -31.41 -5.22
C LEU A 198 -8.71 -32.27 -6.34
N GLU A 199 -9.30 -32.26 -7.53
CA GLU A 199 -8.82 -33.03 -8.69
C GLU A 199 -7.51 -32.46 -9.22
N VAL A 200 -7.39 -31.13 -9.33
CA VAL A 200 -6.16 -30.44 -9.77
C VAL A 200 -5.02 -30.74 -8.79
N ILE A 201 -5.24 -30.60 -7.48
CA ILE A 201 -4.23 -30.85 -6.44
C ILE A 201 -3.84 -32.32 -6.42
N THR A 202 -4.83 -33.22 -6.49
CA THR A 202 -4.58 -34.66 -6.49
C THR A 202 -3.73 -35.04 -7.69
N ASN A 203 -4.04 -34.52 -8.88
CA ASN A 203 -3.26 -34.77 -10.09
C ASN A 203 -1.87 -34.11 -10.02
N TYR A 204 -1.75 -32.88 -9.54
CA TYR A 204 -0.46 -32.19 -9.35
C TYR A 204 0.46 -32.91 -8.35
N ASN A 205 -0.13 -33.49 -7.30
CA ASN A 205 0.59 -34.27 -6.31
C ASN A 205 0.93 -35.68 -6.83
N LYS A 206 0.07 -36.29 -7.65
CA LYS A 206 0.29 -37.64 -8.22
C LYS A 206 1.30 -37.65 -9.35
N PHE A 207 1.27 -36.65 -10.24
CA PHE A 207 2.11 -36.61 -11.44
C PHE A 207 3.29 -35.65 -11.28
N THR A 208 4.48 -36.19 -11.05
CA THR A 208 5.73 -35.41 -10.91
C THR A 208 6.06 -34.60 -12.17
N SER A 209 5.57 -35.00 -13.34
CA SER A 209 5.71 -34.27 -14.61
C SER A 209 5.09 -32.87 -14.60
N PHE A 210 4.11 -32.61 -13.72
CA PHE A 210 3.51 -31.27 -13.55
C PHE A 210 4.36 -30.34 -12.68
N ARG A 211 5.33 -30.88 -11.93
CA ARG A 211 6.25 -30.11 -11.09
C ARG A 211 7.46 -29.69 -11.91
N ARG A 212 7.26 -28.76 -12.84
CA ARG A 212 8.39 -28.16 -13.56
C ARG A 212 9.37 -27.52 -12.56
N PRO A 213 10.69 -27.59 -12.81
CA PRO A 213 11.67 -26.90 -11.99
C PRO A 213 11.35 -25.41 -11.88
N LYS A 214 11.35 -24.88 -10.66
CA LYS A 214 11.13 -23.47 -10.35
C LYS A 214 12.31 -22.97 -9.53
N VAL A 215 12.81 -21.78 -9.88
CA VAL A 215 13.87 -21.12 -9.13
C VAL A 215 13.29 -19.87 -8.48
N VAL A 216 13.30 -19.82 -7.15
CA VAL A 216 12.90 -18.64 -6.38
C VAL A 216 14.16 -17.84 -6.06
N ARG A 217 14.24 -16.63 -6.61
CA ARG A 217 15.34 -15.70 -6.37
C ARG A 217 14.98 -14.79 -5.21
N TYR A 218 15.85 -14.69 -4.23
CA TYR A 218 15.69 -13.78 -3.11
C TYR A 218 17.02 -13.12 -2.76
N ARG A 219 16.94 -11.90 -2.25
CA ARG A 219 18.11 -11.15 -1.82
C ARG A 219 18.09 -10.98 -0.32
N VAL A 220 19.21 -11.29 0.34
CA VAL A 220 19.45 -10.93 1.74
C VAL A 220 20.32 -9.69 1.77
N VAL A 221 19.88 -8.66 2.48
CA VAL A 221 20.71 -7.47 2.73
C VAL A 221 21.27 -7.60 4.14
N ASN A 222 22.58 -7.84 4.27
CA ASN A 222 23.24 -7.97 5.57
C ASN A 222 24.01 -6.69 5.87
N ILE A 223 23.66 -6.04 6.98
CA ILE A 223 24.25 -4.76 7.36
C ILE A 223 25.37 -5.05 8.37
N TYR A 224 26.56 -4.53 8.09
CA TYR A 224 27.72 -4.51 8.97
C TYR A 224 27.90 -3.10 9.54
N ASP A 225 28.68 -3.00 10.60
CA ASP A 225 29.28 -1.72 10.98
C ASP A 225 30.25 -1.20 9.89
N ASP A 226 30.68 0.05 10.04
CA ASP A 226 31.56 0.72 9.05
C ASP A 226 32.92 0.00 8.91
N ASN A 227 33.34 -0.69 9.96
CA ASN A 227 34.58 -1.48 10.00
C ASN A 227 34.44 -2.88 9.40
N HIS A 228 33.23 -3.30 9.03
CA HIS A 228 32.92 -4.62 8.49
C HIS A 228 33.26 -5.79 9.44
N GLU A 229 33.13 -5.58 10.74
CA GLU A 229 33.42 -6.57 11.78
C GLU A 229 32.14 -7.16 12.36
N ASN A 230 31.08 -6.37 12.49
CA ASN A 230 29.87 -6.74 13.23
C ASN A 230 28.63 -6.83 12.32
N PRO A 231 28.39 -7.98 11.64
CA PRO A 231 27.20 -8.17 10.83
C PRO A 231 25.90 -8.20 11.65
N THR A 232 24.78 -7.99 10.97
CA THR A 232 23.43 -8.17 11.55
C THR A 232 23.13 -9.65 11.76
N VAL A 233 23.50 -10.48 10.78
CA VAL A 233 23.38 -11.94 10.81
C VAL A 233 24.70 -12.53 10.29
N THR A 234 25.22 -13.58 10.91
CA THR A 234 26.48 -14.19 10.45
C THR A 234 26.30 -14.88 9.10
N LYS A 235 27.39 -14.97 8.33
CA LYS A 235 27.37 -15.69 7.04
C LYS A 235 26.92 -17.14 7.19
N ASP A 236 27.39 -17.83 8.23
CA ASP A 236 27.00 -19.21 8.53
C ASP A 236 25.49 -19.35 8.79
N GLN A 237 24.88 -18.39 9.47
CA GLN A 237 23.43 -18.38 9.70
C GLN A 237 22.66 -18.21 8.38
N ILE A 238 23.12 -17.32 7.50
CA ILE A 238 22.51 -17.09 6.18
C ILE A 238 22.60 -18.35 5.33
N GLU A 239 23.78 -18.97 5.27
CA GLU A 239 24.02 -20.22 4.52
C GLU A 239 23.20 -21.39 5.06
N LEU A 240 23.14 -21.55 6.38
CA LEU A 240 22.34 -22.58 7.02
C LEU A 240 20.85 -22.42 6.70
N GLN A 241 20.32 -21.20 6.79
CA GLN A 241 18.91 -20.94 6.43
C GLN A 241 18.65 -21.17 4.93
N HIS A 242 19.57 -20.74 4.07
CA HIS A 242 19.49 -20.99 2.63
C HIS A 242 19.46 -22.48 2.30
N GLN A 243 20.29 -23.27 2.97
CA GLN A 243 20.29 -24.72 2.84
C GLN A 243 18.96 -25.31 3.30
N LYS A 244 18.43 -24.85 4.45
CA LYS A 244 17.13 -25.32 4.97
C LYS A 244 15.97 -25.01 4.02
N LEU A 245 15.99 -23.87 3.35
CA LEU A 245 15.00 -23.54 2.30
C LEU A 245 15.10 -24.52 1.12
N ASN A 246 16.30 -24.76 0.60
CA ASN A 246 16.47 -25.73 -0.49
C ASN A 246 16.07 -27.15 -0.08
N GLU A 247 16.45 -27.61 1.12
CA GLU A 247 16.07 -28.92 1.65
C GLU A 247 14.54 -29.06 1.74
N ALA A 248 13.85 -28.08 2.34
CA ALA A 248 12.41 -28.12 2.57
C ALA A 248 11.59 -28.17 1.27
N PHE A 249 12.07 -27.50 0.22
CA PHE A 249 11.34 -27.31 -1.02
C PHE A 249 11.81 -28.19 -2.19
N SER A 250 12.94 -28.88 -2.04
CA SER A 250 13.52 -29.79 -3.04
C SER A 250 12.53 -30.83 -3.58
N LYS A 251 11.70 -31.42 -2.71
CA LYS A 251 10.67 -32.43 -3.07
C LYS A 251 9.59 -31.91 -4.03
N TYR A 252 9.50 -30.60 -4.20
CA TYR A 252 8.56 -29.94 -5.11
C TYR A 252 9.21 -29.42 -6.40
N ASN A 253 10.48 -29.75 -6.66
CA ASN A 253 11.31 -29.17 -7.73
C ASN A 253 11.41 -27.65 -7.64
N ILE A 254 11.41 -27.12 -6.41
CA ILE A 254 11.62 -25.70 -6.14
C ILE A 254 13.00 -25.55 -5.53
N THR A 255 13.85 -24.76 -6.18
CA THR A 255 15.16 -24.37 -5.66
C THR A 255 15.14 -22.88 -5.30
N TRP A 256 15.93 -22.51 -4.32
CA TRP A 256 16.12 -21.14 -3.89
C TRP A 256 17.50 -20.67 -4.34
N GLU A 257 17.56 -19.47 -4.91
CA GLU A 257 18.78 -18.80 -5.37
C GLU A 257 18.98 -17.55 -4.51
N LEU A 258 20.03 -17.54 -3.70
CA LEU A 258 20.39 -16.46 -2.79
C LEU A 258 21.29 -15.44 -3.50
N ASP A 259 20.91 -14.18 -3.39
CA ASP A 259 21.74 -13.03 -3.69
C ASP A 259 22.07 -12.30 -2.37
N LEU A 260 23.34 -12.20 -1.99
CA LEU A 260 23.74 -11.56 -0.75
C LEU A 260 24.28 -10.15 -1.04
N LEU A 261 23.62 -9.14 -0.50
CA LEU A 261 24.07 -7.75 -0.55
C LEU A 261 24.56 -7.33 0.83
N GLU A 262 25.87 -7.12 0.96
CA GLU A 262 26.47 -6.61 2.19
C GLU A 262 26.57 -5.08 2.13
N LYS A 263 26.25 -4.42 3.25
CA LYS A 263 26.33 -2.96 3.40
C LYS A 263 27.01 -2.60 4.71
N ASN A 264 28.00 -1.71 4.64
CA ASN A 264 28.71 -1.20 5.80
C ASN A 264 28.13 0.16 6.13
N ASP A 265 27.38 0.21 7.23
CA ASP A 265 26.73 1.43 7.69
C ASP A 265 26.38 1.25 9.17
N SER A 266 27.23 1.77 10.06
CA SER A 266 27.01 1.66 11.51
C SER A 266 25.70 2.31 11.93
N PHE A 267 25.26 3.37 11.25
CA PHE A 267 24.00 4.04 11.57
C PHE A 267 22.81 3.13 11.27
N LEU A 268 22.74 2.56 10.06
CA LEU A 268 21.69 1.58 9.71
C LEU A 268 21.79 0.31 10.56
N ARG A 269 22.99 -0.10 10.97
CA ARG A 269 23.21 -1.29 11.81
C ARG A 269 22.61 -1.17 13.21
N HIS A 270 22.57 0.04 13.76
CA HIS A 270 22.00 0.32 15.09
C HIS A 270 20.55 0.81 15.02
N ARG A 271 20.03 1.11 13.82
CA ARG A 271 18.63 1.47 13.64
C ARG A 271 17.71 0.28 13.93
N LEU A 272 16.71 0.53 14.75
CA LEU A 272 15.60 -0.38 14.92
C LEU A 272 14.67 -0.27 13.71
N ILE A 273 14.34 -1.41 13.09
CA ILE A 273 13.35 -1.49 12.02
C ILE A 273 12.13 -2.21 12.60
N LEU A 274 11.06 -1.46 12.80
CA LEU A 274 9.74 -2.02 13.10
C LEU A 274 8.90 -1.96 11.83
N THR A 275 8.32 -3.10 11.46
CA THR A 275 7.42 -3.17 10.31
C THR A 275 6.16 -2.36 10.58
N ASN A 276 5.79 -1.49 9.63
CA ASN A 276 4.57 -0.67 9.63
C ASN A 276 4.47 0.43 10.72
N CYS A 277 5.41 0.50 11.64
CA CYS A 277 5.56 1.63 12.57
C CYS A 277 6.48 2.69 11.95
N ASP A 278 5.88 3.68 11.30
CA ASP A 278 6.58 4.84 10.74
C ASP A 278 7.04 5.77 11.89
N ILE A 279 8.22 6.38 11.76
CA ILE A 279 8.75 7.31 12.76
C ILE A 279 7.82 8.49 13.02
N THR A 280 7.00 8.86 12.05
CA THR A 280 6.03 9.97 12.15
C THR A 280 4.85 9.68 13.08
N LYS A 281 4.62 8.42 13.43
CA LYS A 281 3.54 7.98 14.32
C LYS A 281 3.92 8.05 15.80
N ILE A 282 5.22 7.95 16.09
CA ILE A 282 5.70 7.92 17.48
C ILE A 282 5.46 9.27 18.16
N GLY A 283 4.58 9.28 19.17
CA GLY A 283 4.28 10.49 19.93
C GLY A 283 3.34 11.45 19.22
N ASP A 284 2.56 11.02 18.23
CA ASP A 284 1.66 11.89 17.48
C ASP A 284 0.33 12.19 18.20
N GLY A 285 0.14 11.63 19.40
CA GLY A 285 -1.05 11.76 20.24
C GLY A 285 -2.09 10.67 19.99
N MET A 286 -1.84 9.73 19.08
CA MET A 286 -2.66 8.56 18.81
C MET A 286 -1.91 7.29 19.26
N CYS A 287 -2.66 6.26 19.65
CA CYS A 287 -2.05 4.99 20.03
C CYS A 287 -2.19 3.99 18.88
N GLU A 288 -1.13 3.82 18.10
CA GLU A 288 -1.04 2.88 17.01
C GLU A 288 -0.66 1.47 17.52
N PRO A 289 -1.47 0.43 17.23
CA PRO A 289 -1.15 -0.93 17.62
C PRO A 289 0.21 -1.43 17.14
N GLU A 290 0.66 -0.99 15.96
CA GLU A 290 1.97 -1.32 15.39
C GLU A 290 3.16 -0.63 16.09
N CYS A 291 2.92 0.52 16.72
CA CYS A 291 3.93 1.30 17.45
C CYS A 291 3.83 1.10 18.97
N ASN A 292 2.85 0.34 19.44
CA ASN A 292 2.67 -0.04 20.84
C ASN A 292 3.71 -1.10 21.28
N HIS A 293 4.98 -0.69 21.37
CA HIS A 293 6.09 -1.55 21.75
C HIS A 293 7.01 -0.85 22.75
N ALA A 294 7.70 -1.61 23.59
CA ALA A 294 8.61 -1.02 24.59
C ALA A 294 9.80 -0.27 23.96
N LEU A 295 10.20 -0.68 22.75
CA LEU A 295 11.33 -0.09 22.02
C LEU A 295 11.00 1.26 21.33
N THR A 296 9.72 1.62 21.25
CA THR A 296 9.22 2.91 20.75
C THR A 296 8.67 3.78 21.87
N GLY A 297 8.87 3.38 23.13
CA GLY A 297 8.28 4.07 24.28
C GLY A 297 6.77 3.90 24.41
N PHE A 298 6.18 2.83 23.86
CA PHE A 298 4.73 2.65 23.75
C PHE A 298 4.11 3.80 22.96
N ASP A 299 4.64 3.97 21.75
CA ASP A 299 4.23 5.01 20.82
C ASP A 299 4.53 6.42 21.31
N GLY A 300 5.77 6.65 21.75
CA GLY A 300 6.14 7.92 22.38
C GLY A 300 5.31 8.22 23.63
N GLY A 301 4.70 7.21 24.25
CA GLY A 301 3.83 7.32 25.41
C GLY A 301 2.33 7.39 25.11
N ASP A 302 1.91 7.47 23.86
CA ASP A 302 0.49 7.65 23.52
C ASP A 302 -0.37 6.42 23.86
N CYS A 303 0.24 5.23 23.83
CA CYS A 303 -0.40 3.99 24.27
C CYS A 303 -0.36 3.76 25.79
N ARG A 304 0.22 4.68 26.56
CA ARG A 304 0.30 4.59 28.02
C ARG A 304 -0.23 5.87 28.68
N HIS A 305 -1.35 5.74 29.40
CA HIS A 305 -1.82 6.83 30.25
C HIS A 305 -0.93 6.99 31.49
N ILE A 306 -0.01 7.96 31.48
CA ILE A 306 0.84 8.30 32.62
C ILE A 306 0.16 9.37 33.50
N ILE A 307 0.28 9.22 34.83
CA ILE A 307 -0.25 10.14 35.83
C ILE A 307 0.78 11.29 36.08
N PRO A 308 0.44 12.57 35.83
CA PRO A 308 1.41 13.68 35.76
C PRO A 308 2.13 14.09 37.05
N SER A 309 1.78 13.56 38.22
CA SER A 309 2.09 14.20 39.51
C SER A 309 3.55 14.05 40.00
N VAL A 310 4.35 13.16 39.41
CA VAL A 310 5.76 12.90 39.82
C VAL A 310 6.79 13.28 38.73
N ALA A 311 6.35 13.41 37.47
CA ALA A 311 7.23 13.52 36.30
C ALA A 311 7.91 14.90 36.13
N LEU A 312 7.32 15.99 36.63
CA LEU A 312 7.85 17.36 36.42
C LEU A 312 9.21 17.62 37.08
N LYS A 313 9.57 16.90 38.14
CA LYS A 313 10.89 17.05 38.80
C LYS A 313 11.98 16.20 38.15
N LYS A 314 11.58 15.21 37.34
CA LYS A 314 12.49 14.28 36.69
C LYS A 314 12.91 14.77 35.31
N LYS A 315 12.02 15.46 34.61
CA LYS A 315 12.30 16.08 33.32
C LYS A 315 13.61 16.88 33.34
N GLN A 316 14.52 16.54 32.43
CA GLN A 316 15.76 17.27 32.16
C GLN A 316 16.69 17.36 33.40
N ASN A 317 16.81 16.28 34.17
CA ASN A 317 17.63 16.24 35.37
C ASN A 317 19.07 15.75 35.14
N GLY A 318 19.42 15.41 33.89
CA GLY A 318 20.71 14.85 33.50
C GLY A 318 20.77 13.32 33.58
N VAL A 319 19.65 12.64 33.76
CA VAL A 319 19.50 11.17 33.79
C VAL A 319 18.33 10.82 32.90
N CYS A 320 18.48 9.83 32.01
CA CYS A 320 17.37 9.33 31.21
C CYS A 320 16.36 8.55 32.08
N ASP A 321 15.31 9.22 32.53
CA ASP A 321 14.16 8.66 33.24
C ASP A 321 13.15 8.10 32.23
N MET A 322 13.12 6.78 32.07
CA MET A 322 12.21 6.11 31.11
C MET A 322 10.71 6.37 31.37
N ASP A 323 10.32 6.68 32.61
CA ASP A 323 8.95 7.07 32.94
C ASP A 323 8.56 8.46 32.38
N CYS A 324 9.56 9.27 32.02
CA CYS A 324 9.43 10.60 31.40
C CYS A 324 9.87 10.60 29.92
N ASN A 325 10.30 9.44 29.39
CA ASN A 325 10.76 9.28 28.02
C ASN A 325 9.58 9.11 27.04
N ILE A 326 8.73 10.13 27.02
CA ILE A 326 7.51 10.22 26.19
C ILE A 326 7.39 11.62 25.60
N GLU A 327 6.59 11.78 24.54
CA GLU A 327 6.53 13.04 23.77
C GLU A 327 5.98 14.21 24.60
N SER A 328 5.00 13.97 25.46
CA SER A 328 4.46 15.02 26.34
C SER A 328 5.50 15.62 27.31
N PHE A 329 6.60 14.92 27.58
CA PHE A 329 7.74 15.41 28.36
C PHE A 329 8.96 15.72 27.49
N HIS A 330 8.83 15.70 26.16
CA HIS A 330 9.91 15.84 25.18
C HIS A 330 11.04 14.84 25.43
N PHE A 331 10.69 13.55 25.58
CA PHE A 331 11.64 12.45 25.78
C PHE A 331 12.62 12.74 26.93
N ASP A 332 12.04 13.04 28.09
CA ASP A 332 12.73 13.46 29.31
C ASP A 332 13.52 14.78 29.16
N GLY A 333 12.96 15.73 28.42
CA GLY A 333 13.62 17.00 28.11
C GLY A 333 14.87 16.83 27.21
N GLY A 334 14.96 15.70 26.50
CA GLY A 334 16.07 15.35 25.62
C GLY A 334 17.19 14.55 26.28
N ASP A 335 17.12 14.27 27.59
CA ASP A 335 18.16 13.50 28.30
C ASP A 335 18.28 12.07 27.76
N CYS A 336 17.16 11.46 27.35
CA CYS A 336 17.14 10.13 26.76
C CYS A 336 17.69 10.06 25.32
N CYS A 337 17.87 11.21 24.68
CA CYS A 337 18.48 11.33 23.36
C CYS A 337 19.87 12.00 23.40
N ASN A 338 20.44 12.18 24.60
CA ASN A 338 21.77 12.76 24.77
C ASN A 338 22.84 11.66 24.90
N PRO A 339 23.80 11.57 23.96
CA PRO A 339 24.84 10.53 23.98
C PRO A 339 25.82 10.67 25.16
N ASN A 340 25.87 11.83 25.82
CA ASN A 340 26.67 12.02 27.03
C ASN A 340 25.96 11.49 28.30
N VAL A 341 24.66 11.20 28.22
CA VAL A 341 23.82 10.78 29.35
C VAL A 341 23.51 9.29 29.28
N THR A 342 23.19 8.77 28.08
CA THR A 342 22.69 7.40 27.89
C THR A 342 23.15 6.78 26.57
N ASP A 343 22.95 5.47 26.42
CA ASP A 343 23.06 4.77 25.14
C ASP A 343 21.82 5.10 24.29
N VAL A 344 21.94 6.15 23.49
CA VAL A 344 20.87 6.70 22.63
C VAL A 344 20.33 5.68 21.65
N THR A 345 21.12 4.67 21.24
CA THR A 345 20.66 3.60 20.33
C THR A 345 19.57 2.70 20.93
N LYS A 346 19.41 2.74 22.26
CA LYS A 346 18.42 1.94 23.00
C LYS A 346 17.34 2.78 23.67
N THR A 347 17.65 4.04 23.95
CA THR A 347 16.84 4.89 24.84
C THR A 347 16.28 6.12 24.15
N CYS A 348 16.80 6.53 23.00
CA CYS A 348 16.23 7.64 22.27
C CYS A 348 15.01 7.18 21.47
N PHE A 349 13.83 7.67 21.85
CA PHE A 349 12.58 7.42 21.13
C PHE A 349 12.14 8.61 20.29
N ASP A 350 12.83 9.75 20.41
CA ASP A 350 12.51 10.99 19.70
C ASP A 350 12.75 10.83 18.19
N PRO A 351 11.69 10.89 17.35
CA PRO A 351 11.83 10.82 15.90
C PRO A 351 12.63 11.95 15.28
N GLN A 352 12.72 13.11 15.95
CA GLN A 352 13.44 14.29 15.50
C GLN A 352 14.91 14.29 15.93
N SER A 353 15.30 13.38 16.81
CA SER A 353 16.69 13.24 17.24
C SER A 353 17.59 12.86 16.06
N PRO A 354 18.81 13.43 15.98
CA PRO A 354 19.81 13.02 15.00
C PRO A 354 20.44 11.65 15.34
N HIS A 355 20.13 11.08 16.50
CA HIS A 355 20.73 9.87 17.06
C HIS A 355 19.82 8.65 16.97
#